data_AF-A0A4Z0C401-F1
#
_entry.id   AF-A0A4Z0C401-F1
#
_cell.length_a   1.000
_cell.length_b   1.000
_cell.length_c   1.000
_cell.angle_alpha   90.00
_cell.angle_beta   90.00
_cell.angle_gamma   90.00
#
_symmetry.space_group_name_H-M   'P 1'
#
loop_
_entity.id
_entity.type
_entity.pdbx_description
1 polymer ?
#
loop_
_entity_poly.entity_id
_entity_poly.type
_entity_poly.pdbx_seq_one_letter_code
_entity_poly.pdbx_strand_id
1 'polypeptide(L)' 'MFTAVAEDTADAYRDGACLASVVGWMDAAGQVRACEQLAGAPKVEGVALAGDGRLWMVTDADDPDQPSELLEVKWSP' A
#
# COMPACT_ATOMS: atom_id res chain seq x y z
N MET A 1 -8.77 -4.62 -4.96
CA MET A 1 -7.44 -4.53 -4.31
C MET A 1 -7.41 -3.23 -3.55
N PHE A 2 -6.79 -3.19 -2.39
CA PHE A 2 -6.59 -1.96 -1.61
C PHE A 2 -5.22 -1.98 -0.98
N THR A 3 -4.72 -0.80 -0.66
CA THR A 3 -3.60 -0.60 0.26
C THR A 3 -4.10 0.18 1.46
N ALA A 4 -3.46 -0.02 2.60
CA ALA A 4 -3.74 0.77 3.78
C ALA A 4 -2.44 0.97 4.55
N VAL A 5 -2.29 2.16 5.14
CA VAL A 5 -1.14 2.58 5.93
C VAL A 5 -1.62 2.95 7.32
N ALA A 6 -0.79 2.67 8.33
CA ALA A 6 -0.97 3.11 9.69
C ALA A 6 0.04 4.23 9.95
N GLU A 7 -0.41 5.47 9.85
CA GLU A 7 0.40 6.64 10.14
C GLU A 7 0.25 7.07 11.59
N ASP A 8 1.38 7.37 12.24
CA ASP A 8 1.39 7.91 13.60
C ASP A 8 1.11 9.42 13.59
N THR A 9 -0.15 9.77 13.36
CA THR A 9 -0.63 11.14 13.37
C THR A 9 -2.03 11.24 13.95
N ALA A 10 -2.30 12.34 14.65
CA ALA A 10 -3.65 12.70 15.10
C ALA A 10 -4.35 13.67 14.13
N ASP A 11 -3.67 14.07 13.05
CA ASP A 11 -4.13 15.02 12.06
C ASP A 11 -4.17 14.33 10.69
N ALA A 12 -5.38 14.17 10.14
CA ALA A 12 -5.60 13.48 8.87
C ALA A 12 -5.01 14.19 7.64
N TYR A 13 -4.48 15.41 7.80
CA TYR A 13 -3.80 16.17 6.73
C TYR A 13 -2.30 16.25 6.91
N ARG A 14 -1.77 15.88 8.08
CA ARG A 14 -0.34 15.92 8.36
C ARG A 14 0.16 14.50 8.50
N ASP A 15 0.93 14.08 7.52
CA ASP A 15 1.52 12.76 7.50
C ASP A 15 2.45 12.58 8.71
N GLY A 16 2.24 11.47 9.40
CA GLY A 16 3.09 11.01 10.49
C GLY A 16 4.05 9.94 9.98
N ALA A 17 4.80 9.32 10.90
CA ALA A 17 5.59 8.16 10.51
C ALA A 17 4.66 7.01 10.08
N CYS A 18 4.89 6.44 8.89
CA CYS A 18 4.21 5.22 8.47
C CYS A 18 4.76 4.03 9.27
N LEU A 19 3.99 3.52 10.23
CA LEU A 19 4.39 2.46 11.16
C LEU A 19 4.13 1.06 10.60
N ALA A 20 3.11 0.93 9.75
CA ALA A 20 2.77 -0.32 9.09
C ALA A 20 2.05 -0.02 7.79
N SER A 21 2.18 -0.91 6.82
CA SER A 21 1.35 -0.89 5.64
C SER A 21 0.96 -2.30 5.23
N VAL A 22 -0.17 -2.41 4.55
CA VAL A 22 -0.74 -3.66 4.07
C VAL A 22 -1.20 -3.53 2.64
N VAL A 23 -1.21 -4.67 1.94
CA VAL A 23 -2.00 -4.86 0.73
C VAL A 23 -3.07 -5.90 0.98
N GLY A 24 -4.28 -5.66 0.48
CA GLY A 24 -5.37 -6.60 0.67
C GLY A 24 -6.31 -6.69 -0.52
N TRP A 25 -7.10 -7.76 -0.49
CA TRP A 25 -8.18 -8.00 -1.42
C TRP A 25 -9.51 -8.05 -0.68
N MET A 26 -10.51 -7.38 -1.24
CA MET A 26 -11.88 -7.41 -0.76
C MET A 26 -12.78 -7.86 -1.91
N ASP A 27 -13.84 -8.59 -1.57
CA ASP A 27 -14.86 -8.96 -2.54
C ASP A 27 -15.81 -7.79 -2.85
N ALA A 28 -16.74 -8.01 -3.78
CA ALA A 28 -17.72 -7.00 -4.18
C ALA A 28 -18.73 -6.64 -3.07
N ALA A 29 -18.81 -7.41 -1.99
CA ALA A 29 -19.62 -7.10 -0.82
C ALA A 29 -18.85 -6.28 0.23
N GLY A 30 -17.58 -5.95 -0.03
CA GLY A 30 -16.71 -5.21 0.88
C GLY A 30 -16.09 -6.07 1.98
N GLN A 31 -16.21 -7.41 1.90
CA GLN A 31 -15.55 -8.29 2.86
C GLN A 31 -14.06 -8.38 2.51
N VAL A 32 -13.18 -8.07 3.46
CA VAL A 32 -11.75 -8.35 3.32
C VAL A 32 -11.52 -9.86 3.33
N ARG A 33 -10.84 -10.36 2.30
CA ARG A 33 -10.60 -11.78 2.06
C ARG A 33 -9.13 -12.16 2.23
N ALA A 34 -8.23 -11.22 1.95
CA ALA A 34 -6.80 -11.34 2.21
C ALA A 34 -6.24 -9.98 2.65
N CYS A 35 -5.25 -10.00 3.53
CA CYS A 35 -4.54 -8.82 4.02
C CYS A 35 -3.12 -9.24 4.42
N GLU A 36 -2.13 -8.75 3.69
CA GLU A 36 -0.71 -9.09 3.83
C GLU A 36 0.06 -7.84 4.26
N GLN A 37 0.90 -7.99 5.28
CA GLN A 37 1.73 -6.88 5.76
C GLN A 37 2.94 -6.67 4.83
N LEU A 38 3.21 -5.42 4.48
CA LEU A 38 4.37 -5.04 3.69
C LEU A 38 5.58 -4.82 4.61
N ALA A 39 6.68 -5.51 4.31
CA ALA A 39 7.92 -5.35 5.04
C ALA A 39 8.47 -3.92 4.87
N GLY A 40 8.92 -3.31 5.97
CA GLY A 40 9.44 -1.94 5.97
C GLY A 40 8.38 -0.83 5.99
N ALA A 41 7.09 -1.19 6.03
CA ALA A 41 5.98 -0.25 6.08
C ALA A 41 6.01 0.86 5.01
N PRO A 42 6.27 0.56 3.72
CA PRO A 42 6.26 1.58 2.68
C PRO A 42 4.86 2.24 2.60
N LYS A 43 4.81 3.57 2.48
CA LYS A 43 3.57 4.33 2.29
C LYS A 43 3.06 4.14 0.86
N VAL A 44 2.31 3.07 0.61
CA VAL A 44 1.81 2.75 -0.74
C VAL A 44 0.48 3.46 -1.01
N GLU A 45 0.49 4.34 -2.00
CA GLU A 45 -0.70 5.11 -2.41
C GLU A 45 -1.32 4.65 -3.74
N GLY A 46 -0.56 3.93 -4.57
CA GLY A 46 -1.07 3.37 -5.81
C GLY A 46 -0.83 1.86 -5.88
N VAL A 47 -1.83 1.13 -6.37
CA VAL A 47 -1.76 -0.32 -6.55
C VAL A 47 -2.44 -0.75 -7.85
N ALA A 48 -1.80 -1.66 -8.59
CA ALA A 48 -2.32 -2.21 -9.84
C ALA A 48 -2.00 -3.70 -9.96
N LEU A 49 -3.01 -4.50 -10.28
CA LEU A 49 -2.81 -5.91 -10.63
C LEU A 49 -2.47 -6.01 -12.12
N ALA A 50 -1.28 -6.52 -12.43
CA ALA A 50 -0.86 -6.82 -13.79
C ALA A 50 -1.52 -8.11 -14.30
N GLY A 51 -1.67 -8.22 -15.64
CA GLY A 51 -2.32 -9.37 -16.28
C GLY A 51 -1.59 -10.71 -16.11
N ASP A 52 -0.34 -10.69 -15.64
CA ASP A 52 0.48 -11.87 -15.36
C ASP A 52 0.45 -12.29 -13.87
N GLY A 53 -0.41 -11.67 -13.07
CA GLY A 53 -0.56 -11.97 -11.64
C GLY A 53 0.46 -11.28 -10.75
N ARG A 54 1.27 -10.35 -11.28
CA ARG A 54 2.05 -9.44 -10.44
C ARG A 54 1.19 -8.31 -9.90
N LEU A 55 1.54 -7.87 -8.72
CA LEU A 55 1.04 -6.63 -8.15
C LEU A 55 2.14 -5.57 -8.26
N TRP A 56 1.79 -4.44 -8.85
CA TRP A 56 2.62 -3.23 -8.83
C TRP A 56 2.08 -2.26 -7.78
N MET A 57 3.01 -1.63 -7.07
CA MET A 57 2.72 -0.67 -6.01
C MET A 57 3.64 0.53 -6.18
N VAL A 58 3.13 1.74 -5.96
CA VAL A 58 3.93 2.97 -5.95
C VAL A 58 3.85 3.62 -4.57
N THR A 59 4.98 4.07 -4.06
CA THR A 59 5.07 4.74 -2.77
C THR A 59 4.91 6.25 -2.88
N ASP A 60 4.41 6.89 -1.84
CA ASP A 60 4.62 8.31 -1.59
C ASP A 60 5.80 8.47 -0.61
N ALA A 61 6.69 9.39 -0.94
CA ALA A 61 7.86 9.73 -0.13
C ALA A 61 7.59 10.87 0.86
N ASP A 62 6.45 11.56 0.73
CA ASP A 62 6.13 12.81 1.45
C ASP A 62 7.18 13.93 1.25
N ASP A 63 8.08 13.76 0.26
CA ASP A 63 9.15 14.68 -0.10
C ASP A 63 9.15 14.87 -1.62
N PRO A 64 8.85 16.08 -2.14
CA PRO A 64 8.79 16.34 -3.58
C PRO A 64 10.16 16.20 -4.28
N ASP A 65 11.27 16.23 -3.54
CA ASP A 65 12.61 16.04 -4.08
C ASP A 65 13.04 14.55 -4.07
N GLN A 66 12.25 13.67 -3.45
CA GLN A 66 12.47 12.23 -3.45
C GLN A 66 11.55 11.54 -4.47
N PRO A 67 12.09 10.73 -5.40
CA PRO A 67 11.25 9.97 -6.33
C PRO A 67 10.47 8.87 -5.59
N SER A 68 9.21 8.71 -5.95
CA SER A 68 8.43 7.52 -5.60
C SER A 68 9.10 6.24 -6.09
N GLU A 69 9.01 5.18 -5.28
CA GLU A 69 9.52 3.86 -5.64
C GLU A 69 8.42 3.03 -6.32
N LEU A 70 8.81 2.24 -7.33
CA LEU A 70 7.98 1.19 -7.89
C LEU A 70 8.36 -0.14 -7.23
N LEU A 71 7.43 -0.73 -6.49
CA LEU A 71 7.56 -2.04 -5.87
C LEU A 71 6.76 -3.06 -6.67
N GLU A 72 7.27 -4.29 -6.74
CA GLU A 72 6.54 -5.41 -7.33
C GLU A 72 6.58 -6.66 -6.46
N VAL A 73 5.47 -7.41 -6.47
CA VAL A 73 5.38 -8.71 -5.82
C VAL A 73 4.53 -9.64 -6.65
N LYS A 74 4.84 -10.94 -6.64
CA LYS A 74 3.93 -11.94 -7.17
C LYS A 74 2.72 -12.04 -6.24
N TRP A 75 1.51 -11.87 -6.77
CA TRP A 75 0.30 -11.93 -5.98
C TRP A 75 -0.36 -13.31 -6.10
N SER A 76 -0.56 -13.95 -4.95
CA SER A 76 -1.25 -15.24 -4.82
C SER A 76 -1.94 -15.30 -3.46
N PRO A 77 -3.12 -14.65 -3.32
CA PRO A 77 -3.91 -14.63 -2.09
C PRO A 77 -4.70 -15.91 -1.85
#